data_AF-A0A2N2EHI2-F1
#
_entry.id   AF-A0A2N2EHI2-F1
#
_cell.length_a   1.000
_cell.length_b   1.000
_cell.length_c   1.000
_cell.angle_alpha   90.00
_cell.angle_beta   90.00
_cell.angle_gamma   90.00
#
_symmetry.space_group_name_H-M   'P 1'
#
loop_
_entity.id
_entity.type
_entity.pdbx_description
1 polymer ?
#
loop_
_entity_poly.entity_id
_entity_poly.type
_entity_poly.pdbx_seq_one_letter_code
_entity_poly.pdbx_strand_id
1 'polypeptide(L)' 'MLNWDEGCNMKLLAIGDEGSNMKIFSIGDEGSNMKIFLIGDEGSNMKIFSIGDRGCNMKLP' A
#
# COMPACT_ATOMS: atom_id res chain seq x y z
N MET A 1 6.90 -26.25 13.07
CA MET A 1 7.42 -24.93 12.68
C MET A 1 6.36 -24.33 11.78
N LEU A 2 5.60 -23.34 12.25
CA LEU A 2 4.57 -22.70 11.43
C LEU A 2 5.31 -21.77 10.45
N ASN A 3 5.26 -22.09 9.16
CA ASN A 3 5.65 -21.14 8.12
C ASN A 3 4.58 -20.04 8.12
N TRP A 4 4.88 -18.91 8.74
CA TRP A 4 4.05 -17.72 8.62
C TRP A 4 4.36 -17.08 7.27
N ASP A 5 3.39 -17.21 6.36
CA ASP A 5 3.14 -16.40 5.17
C ASP A 5 4.34 -16.08 4.26
N GLU A 6 4.70 -17.05 3.40
CA GLU A 6 5.36 -16.73 2.14
C GLU A 6 4.37 -15.97 1.23
N GLY A 7 4.62 -14.66 1.03
CA GLY A 7 4.07 -13.86 -0.06
C GLY A 7 2.58 -13.52 0.02
N CYS A 8 2.24 -12.44 0.73
CA CYS A 8 0.92 -11.82 0.63
C CYS A 8 0.80 -10.92 -0.60
N ASN A 9 -0.24 -11.12 -1.42
CA ASN A 9 -0.59 -10.21 -2.51
C ASN A 9 -1.67 -9.23 -2.03
N MET A 10 -1.30 -7.97 -1.78
CA MET A 10 -2.22 -6.92 -1.34
C MET A 10 -2.56 -5.94 -2.46
N LYS A 11 -3.85 -5.63 -2.59
CA LYS A 11 -4.34 -4.52 -3.41
C LYS A 11 -5.14 -3.57 -2.53
N LEU A 12 -4.76 -2.30 -2.55
CA LEU A 12 -5.44 -1.26 -1.79
C LEU A 12 -5.90 -0.16 -2.74
N LEU A 13 -7.17 0.23 -2.62
CA LEU A 13 -7.75 1.37 -3.31
C LEU A 13 -8.23 2.35 -2.25
N ALA A 14 -7.72 3.58 -2.31
CA ALA A 14 -8.22 4.68 -1.49
C ALA A 14 -8.66 5.82 -2.41
N ILE A 15 -9.86 6.31 -2.14
CA ILE A 15 -10.52 7.39 -2.88
C ILE A 15 -10.83 8.48 -1.86
N GLY A 16 -10.40 9.70 -2.15
CA GLY A 16 -10.68 10.88 -1.33
C GLY A 16 -11.29 11.98 -2.18
N ASP A 17 -12.32 12.61 -1.62
CA ASP A 17 -12.97 13.79 -2.21
C ASP A 17 -12.17 15.07 -1.90
N GLU A 18 -12.62 16.21 -2.41
CA GLU A 18 -11.95 17.52 -2.25
C GLU A 18 -11.52 17.81 -0.80
N GLY A 19 -10.25 18.19 -0.63
CA GLY A 19 -9.67 18.49 0.69
C GLY A 19 -9.39 17.28 1.60
N SER A 20 -9.55 16.05 1.11
CA SER A 20 -9.24 14.84 1.89
C SER A 20 -7.77 14.74 2.26
N ASN A 21 -7.48 14.26 3.48
CA ASN A 21 -6.13 13.96 3.92
C ASN A 21 -6.02 12.47 4.29
N MET A 22 -5.36 11.70 3.44
CA MET A 22 -5.24 10.25 3.59
C MET A 22 -3.80 9.83 3.88
N LYS A 23 -3.64 8.95 4.87
CA LYS A 23 -2.37 8.28 5.17
C LYS A 23 -2.56 6.78 5.11
N ILE A 24 -1.77 6.13 4.27
CA ILE A 24 -1.85 4.69 4.05
C ILE A 24 -0.54 4.08 4.52
N PHE A 25 -0.66 3.06 5.37
CA PHE A 25 0.47 2.28 5.87
C PHE A 25 0.31 0.85 5.37
N SER A 26 1.32 0.35 4.66
CA SER A 26 1.35 -1.03 4.20
C SER A 26 2.64 -1.72 4.65
N ILE A 27 2.52 -2.93 5.16
CA ILE A 27 3.64 -3.76 5.61
C ILE A 27 3.53 -5.10 4.87
N GLY A 28 4.62 -5.52 4.22
CA GLY A 28 4.69 -6.80 3.54
C GLY A 28 5.90 -7.60 4.01
N ASP A 29 5.71 -8.90 4.23
CA ASP A 29 6.79 -9.83 4.54
C ASP A 29 7.44 -10.36 3.26
N GLU A 30 8.50 -11.17 3.38
CA GLU A 30 9.27 -11.71 2.24
C GLU A 30 8.37 -12.27 1.12
N GLY A 31 8.65 -11.83 -0.11
CA GLY A 31 7.90 -12.24 -1.30
C GLY A 31 6.51 -11.60 -1.48
N SER A 32 6.12 -10.65 -0.64
CA SER A 32 4.83 -9.95 -0.78
C SER A 32 4.80 -9.04 -2.01
N ASN A 33 3.65 -8.96 -2.68
CA ASN A 33 3.41 -7.98 -3.74
C ASN A 33 2.28 -7.03 -3.34
N MET A 34 2.56 -5.74 -3.35
CA MET A 34 1.62 -4.69 -2.99
C MET A 34 1.32 -3.81 -4.19
N LYS A 35 0.03 -3.57 -4.45
CA LYS A 35 -0.42 -2.61 -5.45
C LYS A 35 -1.37 -1.61 -4.79
N ILE A 36 -0.99 -0.34 -4.78
CA ILE A 36 -1.76 0.72 -4.14
C ILE A 36 -2.24 1.70 -5.20
N PHE A 37 -3.54 1.96 -5.21
CA PHE A 37 -4.20 2.94 -6.06
C PHE A 37 -4.75 4.06 -5.18
N LEU A 38 -4.33 5.28 -5.49
CA LEU A 38 -4.79 6.50 -4.87
C LEU A 38 -5.55 7.32 -5.91
N ILE A 39 -6.76 7.73 -5.55
CA ILE A 39 -7.54 8.69 -6.34
C ILE A 39 -7.92 9.81 -5.38
N GLY A 40 -7.64 11.05 -5.77
CA GLY A 40 -7.95 12.23 -4.98
C GLY A 40 -8.37 13.37 -5.88
N ASP A 41 -9.37 14.13 -5.43
CA ASP A 41 -9.80 15.37 -6.06
C ASP A 41 -8.92 16.55 -5.63
N GLU A 42 -9.19 17.75 -6.16
CA GLU A 42 -8.40 18.95 -5.89
C GLU A 42 -8.24 19.21 -4.39
N GLY A 43 -7.05 19.67 -3.98
CA GLY A 43 -6.74 19.90 -2.58
C GLY A 43 -6.54 18.63 -1.73
N SER A 44 -6.66 17.43 -2.31
CA SER A 44 -6.35 16.19 -1.58
C SER A 44 -4.86 16.08 -1.25
N ASN A 45 -4.57 15.63 -0.03
CA ASN A 45 -3.22 15.31 0.43
C ASN A 45 -3.13 13.82 0.76
N MET A 46 -2.35 13.08 -0.01
CA MET A 46 -2.22 11.64 0.15
C MET A 46 -0.76 11.27 0.43
N LYS A 47 -0.54 10.52 1.51
CA LYS A 47 0.78 10.00 1.87
C LYS A 47 0.73 8.49 2.00
N ILE A 48 1.71 7.82 1.40
CA ILE A 48 1.90 6.38 1.55
C ILE A 48 3.22 6.14 2.27
N PHE A 49 3.16 5.29 3.29
CA PHE A 49 4.31 4.72 3.95
C PHE A 49 4.26 3.21 3.78
N SER A 50 5.32 2.66 3.21
CA SER A 50 5.42 1.23 2.96
C SER A 50 6.73 0.70 3.48
N ILE A 51 6.64 -0.41 4.21
CA ILE A 51 7.77 -1.16 4.75
C ILE A 51 7.66 -2.57 4.18
N GLY A 52 8.78 -3.15 3.77
CA GLY A 52 8.79 -4.51 3.31
C GLY A 52 10.15 -5.17 3.48
N ASP A 53 10.10 -6.48 3.73
CA ASP A 53 11.28 -7.32 3.78
C ASP A 53 11.80 -7.65 2.37
N ARG A 54 12.92 -8.39 2.31
CA ARG A 54 13.58 -8.73 1.05
C ARG A 54 12.61 -9.37 0.07
N GLY A 55 12.69 -8.99 -1.20
CA GLY A 55 11.83 -9.56 -2.24
C GLY A 55 10.41 -9.00 -2.27
N CYS A 56 10.05 -8.04 -1.41
CA CYS A 56 8.82 -7.28 -1.55
C CYS A 56 8.81 -6.46 -2.85
N ASN A 57 7.67 -6.45 -3.54
CA ASN A 57 7.44 -5.58 -4.69
C ASN A 57 6.27 -4.64 -4.41
N MET A 58 6.47 -3.34 -4.66
CA MET A 58 5.44 -2.34 -4.51
C MET A 58 5.23 -1.59 -5.82
N LYS A 59 3.97 -1.47 -6.24
CA LYS A 59 3.57 -0.68 -7.41
C LYS A 59 2.56 0.39 -7.03
N LEU A 60 2.91 1.62 -7.37
CA LEU A 60 2.01 2.77 -7.41
C LEU A 60 1.90 3.21 -8.88
N PRO A 61 0.69 3.40 -9.42
CA PRO A 61 0.49 4.03 -10.72
C PRO A 61 0.65 5.55 -10.66
#